data_AF-A0A527ZLH6-F1
#
_entry.id   AF-A0A527ZLH6-F1
#
_cell.length_a   1.000
_cell.length_b   1.000
_cell.length_c   1.000
_cell.angle_alpha   90.00
_cell.angle_beta   90.00
_cell.angle_gamma   90.00
#
_symmetry.space_group_name_H-M   'P 1'
#
loop_
_entity.id
_entity.type
_entity.pdbx_description
1 polymer ?
#
loop_
_entity_poly.entity_id
_entity_poly.type
_entity_poly.pdbx_seq_one_letter_code
_entity_poly.pdbx_strand_id
1 'polypeptide(L)'
;IQASEAGVVQEIAVKIGQVVRKNDLIIRLDNTLNTSSLGEQQAKSRALEVRIARLKYEQSGNLAGPFPCPADIQSVAPQICDNEQKLLIARRENFDNKLSVLKSRLDQREKELDEAAANSERLTRNLAVSDEEAKLVRSMVKKGLMARTEQIRVEREQTELNGQLNLSGETVKKIRSTITEAQLQVEELGLQLQQEALDELTQALAELSVVDETIRGATDKVARTDIRSP
;
A
#
# COMPACT_ATOMS: atom_id res chain seq x y z
N ILE A 1 59.42 -0.52 2.55
CA ILE A 1 58.00 -0.57 2.13
C ILE A 1 57.44 -1.89 2.64
N GLN A 2 56.31 -1.87 3.33
CA GLN A 2 55.60 -3.07 3.80
C GLN A 2 54.20 -3.08 3.18
N ALA A 3 53.67 -4.27 2.90
CA ALA A 3 52.32 -4.42 2.38
C ALA A 3 51.29 -4.10 3.47
N SER A 4 50.29 -3.28 3.15
CA SER A 4 49.17 -2.97 4.06
C SER A 4 48.09 -4.04 4.07
N GLU A 5 48.08 -4.93 3.07
CA GLU A 5 47.16 -6.07 2.93
C GLU A 5 47.98 -7.35 2.68
N ALA A 6 47.50 -8.48 3.21
CA ALA A 6 48.08 -9.79 2.90
C ALA A 6 47.52 -10.29 1.56
N GLY A 7 48.39 -10.68 0.63
CA GLY A 7 47.97 -11.14 -0.69
C GLY A 7 49.08 -11.85 -1.46
N VAL A 8 48.70 -12.52 -2.55
CA VAL A 8 49.64 -13.16 -3.47
C VAL A 8 50.23 -12.09 -4.40
N VAL A 9 51.55 -12.04 -4.54
CA VAL A 9 52.19 -11.10 -5.47
C VAL A 9 51.88 -11.52 -6.91
N GLN A 10 51.21 -10.64 -7.66
CA GLN A 10 50.87 -10.88 -9.06
C GLN A 10 51.96 -10.34 -9.98
N GLU A 11 52.48 -9.14 -9.71
CA GLU A 11 53.47 -8.47 -10.54
C GLU A 11 54.40 -7.60 -9.69
N ILE A 12 55.70 -7.59 -10.02
CA ILE A 12 56.67 -6.63 -9.49
C ILE A 12 57.06 -5.70 -10.64
N ALA A 13 56.65 -4.44 -10.55
CA ALA A 13 56.75 -3.44 -11.62
C ALA A 13 58.12 -2.73 -11.66
N VAL A 14 59.02 -3.02 -10.72
CA VAL A 14 60.33 -2.37 -10.59
C VAL A 14 61.48 -3.37 -10.56
N LYS A 15 62.67 -2.92 -10.98
CA LYS A 15 63.91 -3.70 -10.93
C LYS A 15 64.85 -3.20 -9.83
N ILE A 16 65.70 -4.10 -9.34
CA ILE A 16 66.74 -3.74 -8.35
C ILE A 16 67.64 -2.64 -8.95
N GLY A 17 67.78 -1.52 -8.23
CA GLY A 17 68.57 -0.36 -8.65
C GLY A 17 67.81 0.69 -9.49
N GLN A 18 66.52 0.49 -9.78
CA GLN A 18 65.71 1.46 -10.50
C GLN A 18 65.36 2.66 -9.60
N VAL A 19 65.57 3.88 -10.10
CA VAL A 19 65.13 5.11 -9.43
C VAL A 19 63.62 5.25 -9.63
N VAL A 20 62.87 5.33 -8.53
CA VAL A 20 61.41 5.51 -8.52
C VAL A 20 61.05 6.89 -7.99
N ARG A 21 59.95 7.45 -8.51
CA ARG A 21 59.33 8.68 -8.03
C ARG A 21 58.23 8.35 -7.03
N LYS A 22 57.88 9.33 -6.20
CA LYS A 22 56.74 9.23 -5.28
C LYS A 22 55.48 8.85 -6.06
N ASN A 23 54.72 7.89 -5.53
CA ASN A 23 53.53 7.24 -6.12
C ASN A 23 53.77 6.26 -7.29
N ASP A 24 55.02 5.97 -7.67
CA ASP A 24 55.28 4.93 -8.67
C ASP A 24 54.85 3.56 -8.14
N LEU A 25 54.22 2.74 -8.99
CA LEU A 25 53.81 1.37 -8.65
C LEU A 25 55.05 0.49 -8.53
N ILE A 26 55.14 -0.25 -7.42
CA ILE A 26 56.28 -1.12 -7.10
C ILE A 26 55.85 -2.58 -7.19
N ILE A 27 54.75 -2.94 -6.53
CA ILE A 27 54.22 -4.31 -6.50
C ILE A 27 52.71 -4.23 -6.67
N ARG A 28 52.14 -5.11 -7.49
CA ARG A 28 50.71 -5.37 -7.57
C ARG A 28 50.41 -6.73 -6.95
N LEU A 29 49.53 -6.72 -5.95
CA LEU A 29 49.00 -7.95 -5.35
C LEU A 29 47.77 -8.41 -6.15
N ASP A 30 47.53 -9.72 -6.17
CA ASP A 30 46.31 -10.29 -6.75
C ASP A 30 45.09 -9.79 -5.96
N ASN A 31 44.22 -9.07 -6.67
CA ASN A 31 43.03 -8.44 -6.11
C ASN A 31 41.72 -9.10 -6.58
N THR A 32 41.78 -10.28 -7.22
CA THR A 32 40.59 -10.98 -7.73
C THR A 32 39.50 -11.17 -6.67
N LEU A 33 39.85 -11.60 -5.45
CA LEU A 33 38.90 -11.74 -4.34
C LEU A 33 38.30 -10.38 -3.91
N ASN A 34 39.13 -9.34 -3.77
CA ASN A 34 38.70 -8.01 -3.34
C ASN A 34 37.82 -7.32 -4.40
N THR A 35 38.18 -7.46 -5.69
CA THR A 35 37.40 -6.94 -6.82
C THR A 35 36.09 -7.70 -7.00
N SER A 36 36.07 -9.02 -6.79
CA SER A 36 34.84 -9.81 -6.79
C SER A 36 33.89 -9.37 -5.67
N SER A 37 34.39 -9.18 -4.45
CA SER A 37 33.60 -8.71 -3.32
C SER A 37 33.06 -7.29 -3.56
N LEU A 38 33.87 -6.39 -4.12
CA LEU A 38 33.43 -5.05 -4.52
C LEU A 38 32.32 -5.11 -5.58
N GLY A 39 32.49 -5.95 -6.61
CA GLY A 39 31.49 -6.15 -7.66
C GLY A 39 30.16 -6.69 -7.14
N GLU A 40 30.21 -7.60 -6.16
CA GLU A 40 29.02 -8.12 -5.47
C GLU A 40 28.28 -7.00 -4.73
N GLN A 41 28.99 -6.17 -3.94
CA GLN A 41 28.38 -5.06 -3.23
C GLN A 41 27.81 -4.00 -4.19
N GLN A 42 28.50 -3.70 -5.29
CA GLN A 42 28.00 -2.81 -6.35
C GLN A 42 26.77 -3.37 -7.07
N ALA A 43 26.67 -4.69 -7.26
CA ALA A 43 25.46 -5.33 -7.78
C ALA A 43 24.30 -5.20 -6.79
N LYS A 44 24.57 -5.40 -5.49
CA LYS A 44 23.58 -5.24 -4.43
C LYS A 44 23.07 -3.80 -4.31
N SER A 45 23.97 -2.81 -4.35
CA SER A 45 23.64 -1.38 -4.32
C SER A 45 22.70 -1.02 -5.47
N ARG A 46 23.03 -1.41 -6.71
CA ARG A 46 22.16 -1.20 -7.88
C ARG A 46 20.76 -1.82 -7.72
N ALA A 47 20.67 -3.02 -7.17
CA ALA A 47 19.37 -3.65 -6.90
C ALA A 47 18.56 -2.85 -5.87
N LEU A 48 19.20 -2.38 -4.79
CA LEU A 48 18.55 -1.54 -3.78
C LEU A 48 18.11 -0.19 -4.33
N GLU A 49 18.90 0.45 -5.19
CA GLU A 49 18.54 1.73 -5.84
C GLU A 49 17.27 1.61 -6.71
N VAL A 50 17.16 0.55 -7.53
CA VAL A 50 15.96 0.29 -8.33
C VAL A 50 14.76 0.01 -7.42
N ARG A 51 14.95 -0.78 -6.36
CA ARG A 51 13.90 -1.05 -5.38
C ARG A 51 13.43 0.24 -4.69
N ILE A 52 14.35 1.11 -4.29
CA ILE A 52 14.05 2.42 -3.71
C ILE A 52 13.27 3.30 -4.70
N ALA A 53 13.64 3.30 -5.98
CA ALA A 53 12.90 4.01 -7.00
C ALA A 53 11.44 3.51 -7.11
N ARG A 54 11.22 2.19 -7.04
CA ARG A 54 9.87 1.59 -7.03
C ARG A 54 9.10 2.00 -5.78
N LEU A 55 9.72 1.92 -4.61
CA LEU A 55 9.06 2.24 -3.35
C LEU A 55 8.71 3.73 -3.22
N LYS A 56 9.58 4.63 -3.70
CA LYS A 56 9.25 6.07 -3.82
C LYS A 56 8.09 6.31 -4.78
N TYR A 57 8.03 5.54 -5.86
CA TYR A 57 6.93 5.59 -6.81
C TYR A 57 5.61 5.12 -6.17
N GLU A 58 5.60 3.97 -5.47
CA GLU A 58 4.45 3.46 -4.72
C GLU A 58 3.99 4.42 -3.61
N GLN A 59 4.93 5.00 -2.86
CA GLN A 59 4.66 5.99 -1.81
C GLN A 59 3.93 7.23 -2.37
N SER A 60 4.28 7.66 -3.59
CA SER A 60 3.65 8.83 -4.21
C SER A 60 2.17 8.63 -4.55
N GLY A 61 1.64 7.40 -4.42
CA GLY A 61 0.27 7.03 -4.76
C GLY A 61 0.00 6.97 -6.27
N ASN A 62 1.00 7.26 -7.10
CA ASN A 62 0.86 7.21 -8.54
C ASN A 62 1.18 5.78 -9.02
N LEU A 63 0.19 4.90 -9.08
CA LEU A 63 0.36 3.51 -9.57
C LEU A 63 0.12 3.37 -11.08
N ALA A 64 -0.28 4.44 -11.77
CA ALA A 64 -0.80 4.39 -13.13
C ALA A 64 0.25 4.57 -14.24
N GLY A 65 1.45 5.06 -13.92
CA GLY A 65 2.50 5.36 -14.89
C GLY A 65 3.55 4.26 -15.06
N PRO A 66 4.43 4.41 -16.07
CA PRO A 66 5.56 3.50 -16.26
C PRO A 66 6.58 3.65 -15.13
N PHE A 67 7.16 2.53 -14.71
CA PHE A 67 8.20 2.49 -13.68
C PHE A 67 9.42 3.33 -14.09
N PRO A 68 9.80 4.38 -13.33
CA PRO A 68 10.96 5.20 -13.66
C PRO A 68 12.25 4.52 -13.18
N CYS A 69 12.78 3.56 -13.96
CA CYS A 69 14.09 2.97 -13.65
C CYS A 69 15.22 3.99 -13.90
N PRO A 70 16.25 4.07 -13.02
CA PRO A 70 17.43 4.89 -13.27
C PRO A 70 18.15 4.47 -14.58
N ALA A 71 18.40 5.43 -15.47
CA ALA A 71 18.99 5.17 -16.79
C ALA A 71 20.36 4.49 -16.71
N ASP A 72 21.16 4.85 -15.69
CA ASP A 72 22.48 4.29 -15.45
C ASP A 72 22.39 2.78 -15.19
N ILE A 73 21.39 2.34 -14.42
CA ILE A 73 21.19 0.92 -14.08
C ILE A 73 20.53 0.17 -15.23
N GLN A 74 19.61 0.81 -15.95
CA GLN A 74 18.95 0.20 -17.11
C GLN A 74 19.96 -0.19 -18.20
N SER A 75 21.03 0.58 -18.37
CA SER A 75 22.09 0.28 -19.33
C SER A 75 22.99 -0.90 -18.92
N VAL A 76 23.25 -1.08 -17.61
CA VAL A 76 24.20 -2.07 -17.10
C VAL A 76 23.53 -3.38 -16.68
N ALA A 77 22.30 -3.31 -16.14
CA ALA A 77 21.58 -4.45 -15.59
C ALA A 77 20.06 -4.33 -15.83
N PRO A 78 19.60 -4.40 -17.10
CA PRO A 78 18.18 -4.20 -17.45
C PRO A 78 17.24 -5.19 -16.75
N GLN A 79 17.72 -6.41 -16.46
CA GLN A 79 16.91 -7.45 -15.82
C GLN A 79 16.42 -7.08 -14.41
N ILE A 80 17.16 -6.22 -13.70
CA ILE A 80 16.74 -5.73 -12.38
C ILE A 80 15.53 -4.81 -12.54
N CYS A 81 15.57 -3.88 -13.49
CA CYS A 81 14.44 -3.01 -13.81
C CYS A 81 13.21 -3.82 -14.25
N ASP A 82 13.39 -4.83 -15.11
CA ASP A 82 12.29 -5.65 -15.62
C ASP A 82 11.58 -6.43 -14.51
N ASN A 83 12.35 -6.98 -13.56
CA ASN A 83 11.79 -7.73 -12.44
C ASN A 83 11.01 -6.83 -11.48
N GLU A 84 11.55 -5.64 -11.16
CA GLU A 84 10.87 -4.66 -10.31
C GLU A 84 9.61 -4.08 -10.99
N GLN A 85 9.66 -3.90 -12.32
CA GLN A 85 8.48 -3.50 -13.09
C GLN A 85 7.39 -4.58 -13.06
N LYS A 86 7.74 -5.86 -13.21
CA LYS A 86 6.78 -6.98 -13.08
C LYS A 86 6.17 -7.03 -11.67
N LEU A 87 6.99 -6.81 -10.65
CA LEU A 87 6.52 -6.76 -9.26
C LEU A 87 5.54 -5.60 -9.04
N LEU A 88 5.85 -4.41 -9.55
CA LEU A 88 4.96 -3.24 -9.49
C LEU A 88 3.61 -3.51 -10.15
N ILE A 89 3.61 -4.13 -11.33
CA ILE A 89 2.38 -4.51 -12.04
C ILE A 89 1.55 -5.49 -11.21
N ALA A 90 2.17 -6.54 -10.67
CA ALA A 90 1.50 -7.53 -9.84
C ALA A 90 0.91 -6.91 -8.55
N ARG A 91 1.64 -5.98 -7.91
CA ARG A 91 1.17 -5.23 -6.74
C ARG A 91 -0.04 -4.37 -7.08
N ARG A 92 0.01 -3.67 -8.22
CA ARG A 92 -1.10 -2.85 -8.71
C ARG A 92 -2.35 -3.69 -8.98
N GLU A 93 -2.20 -4.80 -9.70
CA GLU A 93 -3.33 -5.71 -9.97
C GLU A 93 -3.94 -6.27 -8.68
N ASN A 94 -3.12 -6.60 -7.68
CA ASN A 94 -3.60 -7.05 -6.37
C ASN A 94 -4.40 -5.94 -5.66
N PHE A 95 -3.87 -4.70 -5.66
CA PHE A 95 -4.57 -3.54 -5.11
C PHE A 95 -5.91 -3.30 -5.81
N ASP A 96 -5.93 -3.29 -7.13
CA ASP A 96 -7.14 -3.06 -7.93
C ASP A 96 -8.19 -4.15 -7.69
N ASN A 97 -7.76 -5.42 -7.57
CA ASN A 97 -8.64 -6.53 -7.23
C ASN A 97 -9.26 -6.36 -5.85
N LYS A 98 -8.46 -6.04 -4.82
CA LYS A 98 -8.95 -5.77 -3.47
C LYS A 98 -9.91 -4.58 -3.45
N LEU A 99 -9.56 -3.50 -4.14
CA LEU A 99 -10.38 -2.31 -4.26
C LEU A 99 -11.72 -2.62 -4.92
N SER A 100 -11.73 -3.43 -5.98
CA SER A 100 -12.95 -3.85 -6.66
C SER A 100 -13.88 -4.66 -5.74
N VAL A 101 -13.31 -5.56 -4.92
CA VAL A 101 -14.09 -6.32 -3.93
C VAL A 101 -14.70 -5.40 -2.88
N LEU A 102 -13.93 -4.47 -2.33
CA LEU A 102 -14.45 -3.52 -1.33
C LEU A 102 -15.52 -2.59 -1.92
N LYS A 103 -15.31 -2.07 -3.15
CA LYS A 103 -16.32 -1.28 -3.85
C LYS A 103 -17.60 -2.06 -4.13
N SER A 104 -17.49 -3.33 -4.52
CA SER A 104 -18.67 -4.19 -4.72
C SER A 104 -19.43 -4.41 -3.41
N ARG A 105 -18.73 -4.54 -2.27
CA ARG A 105 -19.39 -4.62 -0.95
C ARG A 105 -20.07 -3.31 -0.59
N LEU A 106 -19.45 -2.17 -0.87
CA LEU A 106 -20.06 -0.86 -0.65
C LEU A 106 -21.35 -0.69 -1.46
N ASP A 107 -21.31 -0.98 -2.77
CA ASP A 107 -22.49 -0.95 -3.66
C ASP A 107 -23.61 -1.88 -3.17
N GLN A 108 -23.26 -3.08 -2.68
CA GLN A 108 -24.24 -3.97 -2.07
C GLN A 108 -24.91 -3.35 -0.84
N ARG A 109 -24.16 -2.69 0.04
CA ARG A 109 -24.72 -2.03 1.23
C ARG A 109 -25.58 -0.81 0.88
N GLU A 110 -25.19 -0.07 -0.16
CA GLU A 110 -26.00 1.04 -0.68
C GLU A 110 -27.34 0.55 -1.22
N LYS A 111 -27.36 -0.58 -1.96
CA LYS A 111 -28.61 -1.22 -2.40
C LYS A 111 -29.47 -1.71 -1.23
N GLU A 112 -28.87 -2.33 -0.22
CA GLU A 112 -29.58 -2.71 1.01
C GLU A 112 -30.20 -1.49 1.72
N LEU A 113 -29.52 -0.34 1.69
CA LEU A 113 -30.05 0.91 2.24
C LEU A 113 -31.25 1.42 1.44
N ASP A 114 -31.17 1.39 0.11
CA ASP A 114 -32.25 1.83 -0.77
C ASP A 114 -33.52 0.97 -0.58
N GLU A 115 -33.36 -0.34 -0.48
CA GLU A 115 -34.46 -1.27 -0.19
C GLU A 115 -35.10 -0.98 1.18
N ALA A 116 -34.27 -0.80 2.23
CA ALA A 116 -34.75 -0.48 3.57
C ALA A 116 -35.45 0.89 3.63
N ALA A 117 -34.94 1.88 2.89
CA ALA A 117 -35.52 3.21 2.79
C ALA A 117 -36.88 3.17 2.08
N ALA A 118 -37.00 2.43 0.97
CA ALA A 118 -38.26 2.24 0.25
C ALA A 118 -39.30 1.53 1.13
N ASN A 119 -38.90 0.52 1.92
CA ASN A 119 -39.80 -0.13 2.87
C ASN A 119 -40.27 0.83 3.97
N SER A 120 -39.38 1.65 4.51
CA SER A 120 -39.71 2.69 5.49
C SER A 120 -40.70 3.72 4.94
N GLU A 121 -40.50 4.16 3.70
CA GLU A 121 -41.42 5.07 3.01
C GLU A 121 -42.80 4.44 2.80
N ARG A 122 -42.84 3.15 2.41
CA ARG A 122 -44.10 2.39 2.29
C ARG A 122 -44.84 2.31 3.63
N LEU A 123 -44.15 1.99 4.71
CA LEU A 123 -44.74 1.94 6.07
C LEU A 123 -45.26 3.32 6.50
N THR A 124 -44.52 4.38 6.17
CA THR A 124 -44.91 5.77 6.47
C THR A 124 -46.21 6.15 5.74
N ARG A 125 -46.34 5.79 4.46
CA ARG A 125 -47.59 6.00 3.69
C ARG A 125 -48.76 5.21 4.28
N ASN A 126 -48.55 3.95 4.64
CA ASN A 126 -49.60 3.12 5.24
C ASN A 126 -50.06 3.67 6.59
N LEU A 127 -49.11 4.13 7.42
CA LEU A 127 -49.42 4.75 8.70
C LEU A 127 -50.22 6.04 8.52
N ALA A 128 -49.90 6.88 7.53
CA ALA A 128 -50.66 8.08 7.23
C ALA A 128 -52.13 7.79 6.86
N VAL A 129 -52.38 6.74 6.07
CA VAL A 129 -53.74 6.30 5.73
C VAL A 129 -54.47 5.78 6.97
N SER A 130 -53.80 4.95 7.78
CA SER A 130 -54.36 4.42 9.03
C SER A 130 -54.67 5.54 10.04
N ASP A 131 -53.85 6.60 10.08
CA ASP A 131 -54.08 7.80 10.89
C ASP A 131 -55.33 8.57 10.48
N GLU A 132 -55.61 8.67 9.18
CA GLU A 132 -56.85 9.27 8.68
C GLU A 132 -58.07 8.41 9.02
N GLU A 133 -57.97 7.09 8.83
CA GLU A 133 -59.02 6.14 9.18
C GLU A 133 -59.34 6.20 10.68
N ALA A 134 -58.33 6.22 11.55
CA ALA A 134 -58.49 6.32 12.98
C ALA A 134 -59.21 7.61 13.40
N LYS A 135 -58.90 8.75 12.76
CA LYS A 135 -59.58 10.03 13.00
C LYS A 135 -61.07 9.95 12.63
N LEU A 136 -61.38 9.35 11.47
CA LEU A 136 -62.76 9.16 11.01
C LEU A 136 -63.54 8.24 11.96
N VAL A 137 -63.00 7.05 12.24
CA VAL A 137 -63.60 6.06 13.16
C VAL A 137 -63.83 6.65 14.54
N ARG A 138 -62.83 7.34 15.11
CA ARG A 138 -62.95 8.01 16.41
C ARG A 138 -64.09 9.05 16.42
N SER A 139 -64.28 9.79 15.33
CA SER A 139 -65.36 10.77 15.21
C SER A 139 -66.75 10.10 15.11
N MET A 140 -66.86 8.95 14.42
CA MET A 140 -68.11 8.20 14.26
C MET A 140 -68.51 7.49 15.55
N VAL A 141 -67.54 6.91 16.28
CA VAL A 141 -67.78 6.30 17.60
C VAL A 141 -68.27 7.36 18.60
N LYS A 142 -67.69 8.56 18.62
CA LYS A 142 -68.17 9.68 19.46
C LYS A 142 -69.62 10.08 19.16
N LYS A 143 -70.05 9.95 17.91
CA LYS A 143 -71.43 10.21 17.47
C LYS A 143 -72.36 9.01 17.67
N GLY A 144 -71.86 7.88 18.20
CA GLY A 144 -72.63 6.64 18.37
C GLY A 144 -72.92 5.88 17.07
N LEU A 145 -72.28 6.25 15.95
CA LEU A 145 -72.53 5.68 14.62
C LEU A 145 -71.68 4.45 14.32
N MET A 146 -70.75 4.07 15.21
CA MET A 146 -69.85 2.94 15.05
C MET A 146 -69.47 2.33 16.40
N ALA A 147 -69.14 1.04 16.42
CA ALA A 147 -68.77 0.32 17.63
C ALA A 147 -67.36 0.67 18.13
N ARG A 148 -67.15 0.71 19.45
CA ARG A 148 -65.84 0.97 20.07
C ARG A 148 -64.80 -0.11 19.74
N THR A 149 -65.23 -1.32 19.41
CA THR A 149 -64.36 -2.41 18.96
C THR A 149 -63.65 -2.08 17.65
N GLU A 150 -64.32 -1.36 16.74
CA GLU A 150 -63.73 -0.91 15.47
C GLU A 150 -62.61 0.11 15.72
N GLN A 151 -62.83 1.06 16.66
CA GLN A 151 -61.79 2.00 17.06
C GLN A 151 -60.55 1.29 17.62
N ILE A 152 -60.74 0.30 18.50
CA ILE A 152 -59.61 -0.47 19.07
C ILE A 152 -58.86 -1.24 17.99
N ARG A 153 -59.57 -1.75 16.97
CA ARG A 153 -58.94 -2.46 15.84
C ARG A 153 -57.99 -1.53 15.08
N VAL A 154 -58.47 -0.35 14.69
CA VAL A 154 -57.66 0.63 13.95
C VAL A 154 -56.50 1.16 14.80
N GLU A 155 -56.73 1.45 16.09
CA GLU A 155 -55.66 1.89 17.00
C GLU A 155 -54.56 0.82 17.18
N ARG A 156 -54.93 -0.47 17.19
CA ARG A 156 -53.96 -1.57 17.20
C ARG A 156 -53.14 -1.63 15.91
N GLU A 157 -53.78 -1.45 14.77
CA GLU A 157 -53.11 -1.42 13.46
C GLU A 157 -52.13 -0.25 13.35
N GLN A 158 -52.52 0.96 13.79
CA GLN A 158 -51.60 2.10 13.86
C GLN A 158 -50.39 1.81 14.75
N THR A 159 -50.62 1.18 15.91
CA THR A 159 -49.55 0.82 16.86
C THR A 159 -48.58 -0.18 16.24
N GLU A 160 -49.09 -1.18 15.53
CA GLU A 160 -48.29 -2.17 14.81
C GLU A 160 -47.47 -1.52 13.68
N LEU A 161 -48.09 -0.69 12.83
CA LEU A 161 -47.40 0.03 11.76
C LEU A 161 -46.31 0.97 12.30
N ASN A 162 -46.58 1.67 13.40
CA ASN A 162 -45.56 2.48 14.08
C ASN A 162 -44.40 1.63 14.61
N GLY A 163 -44.69 0.47 15.22
CA GLY A 163 -43.66 -0.46 15.68
C GLY A 163 -42.76 -0.92 14.54
N GLN A 164 -43.36 -1.33 13.42
CA GLN A 164 -42.63 -1.73 12.21
C GLN A 164 -41.81 -0.59 11.61
N LEU A 165 -42.36 0.64 11.57
CA LEU A 165 -41.64 1.81 11.07
C LEU A 165 -40.42 2.14 11.94
N ASN A 166 -40.55 2.08 13.26
CA ASN A 166 -39.44 2.29 14.18
C ASN A 166 -38.33 1.24 13.98
N LEU A 167 -38.70 -0.04 13.85
CA LEU A 167 -37.74 -1.12 13.55
C LEU A 167 -37.04 -0.92 12.20
N SER A 168 -37.79 -0.49 11.18
CA SER A 168 -37.22 -0.17 9.86
C SER A 168 -36.27 1.03 9.95
N GLY A 169 -36.60 2.04 10.74
CA GLY A 169 -35.74 3.21 11.00
C GLY A 169 -34.41 2.84 11.67
N GLU A 170 -34.44 1.96 12.68
CA GLU A 170 -33.22 1.45 13.31
C GLU A 170 -32.38 0.60 12.35
N THR A 171 -33.04 -0.17 11.49
CA THR A 171 -32.36 -0.94 10.43
C THR A 171 -31.64 -0.02 9.44
N VAL A 172 -32.29 1.05 8.98
CA VAL A 172 -31.67 2.07 8.11
C VAL A 172 -30.45 2.72 8.78
N LYS A 173 -30.54 3.08 10.06
CA LYS A 173 -29.40 3.63 10.81
C LYS A 173 -28.23 2.64 10.87
N LYS A 174 -28.52 1.38 11.16
CA LYS A 174 -27.51 0.31 11.19
C LYS A 174 -26.82 0.15 9.83
N ILE A 175 -27.58 0.10 8.74
CA ILE A 175 -27.01 -0.03 7.39
C ILE A 175 -26.13 1.17 7.05
N ARG A 176 -26.56 2.40 7.36
CA ARG A 176 -25.73 3.60 7.18
C ARG A 176 -24.39 3.51 7.91
N SER A 177 -24.38 3.05 9.16
CA SER A 177 -23.12 2.84 9.90
C SER A 177 -22.21 1.83 9.19
N THR A 178 -22.77 0.73 8.67
CA THR A 178 -21.98 -0.26 7.91
C THR A 178 -21.48 0.26 6.55
N ILE A 179 -22.20 1.20 5.92
CA ILE A 179 -21.73 1.89 4.72
C ILE A 179 -20.52 2.76 5.06
N THR A 180 -20.60 3.55 6.13
CA THR A 180 -19.47 4.36 6.59
C THR A 180 -18.26 3.49 6.93
N GLU A 181 -18.46 2.35 7.60
CA GLU A 181 -17.41 1.37 7.85
C GLU A 181 -16.80 0.84 6.54
N ALA A 182 -17.61 0.47 5.56
CA ALA A 182 -17.14 -0.01 4.26
C ALA A 182 -16.36 1.08 3.49
N GLN A 183 -16.79 2.35 3.58
CA GLN A 183 -16.07 3.49 3.00
C GLN A 183 -14.70 3.68 3.65
N LEU A 184 -14.62 3.59 4.98
CA LEU A 184 -13.37 3.66 5.71
C LEU A 184 -12.43 2.50 5.34
N GLN A 185 -12.94 1.29 5.14
CA GLN A 185 -12.14 0.15 4.68
C GLN A 185 -11.54 0.38 3.28
N VAL A 186 -12.25 1.07 2.39
CA VAL A 186 -11.73 1.44 1.05
C VAL A 186 -10.58 2.44 1.18
N GLU A 187 -10.72 3.44 2.05
CA GLU A 187 -9.67 4.44 2.30
C GLU A 187 -8.45 3.81 3.00
N GLU A 188 -8.68 2.96 3.99
CA GLU A 188 -7.66 2.23 4.73
C GLU A 188 -6.78 1.38 3.80
N LEU A 189 -7.34 0.74 2.78
CA LEU A 189 -6.57 -0.04 1.81
C LEU A 189 -5.49 0.82 1.11
N GLY A 190 -5.80 2.08 0.79
CA GLY A 190 -4.83 3.01 0.18
C GLY A 190 -3.74 3.43 1.16
N LEU A 191 -4.12 3.75 2.39
CA LEU A 191 -3.19 4.12 3.46
C LEU A 191 -2.27 2.96 3.84
N GLN A 192 -2.79 1.73 3.86
CA GLN A 192 -2.02 0.53 4.13
C GLN A 192 -0.92 0.31 3.08
N LEU A 193 -1.25 0.48 1.79
CA LEU A 193 -0.26 0.37 0.72
C LEU A 193 0.85 1.43 0.86
N GLN A 194 0.49 2.67 1.20
CA GLN A 194 1.46 3.74 1.44
C GLN A 194 2.36 3.44 2.64
N GLN A 195 1.78 2.94 3.73
CA GLN A 195 2.52 2.55 4.93
C GLN A 195 3.50 1.40 4.64
N GLU A 196 3.04 0.34 3.97
CA GLU A 196 3.89 -0.78 3.57
C GLU A 196 5.05 -0.32 2.66
N ALA A 197 4.78 0.59 1.72
CA ALA A 197 5.82 1.16 0.86
C ALA A 197 6.83 2.01 1.64
N LEU A 198 6.38 2.78 2.64
CA LEU A 198 7.23 3.60 3.51
C LEU A 198 8.14 2.76 4.42
N ASP A 199 7.59 1.69 4.99
CA ASP A 199 8.34 0.78 5.85
C ASP A 199 9.42 0.06 5.06
N GLU A 200 9.06 -0.50 3.89
CA GLU A 200 10.03 -1.10 2.97
C GLU A 200 11.07 -0.09 2.48
N LEU A 201 10.68 1.17 2.22
CA LEU A 201 11.59 2.21 1.76
C LEU A 201 12.63 2.53 2.84
N THR A 202 12.20 2.64 4.09
CA THR A 202 13.09 2.93 5.21
C THR A 202 14.11 1.80 5.42
N GLN A 203 13.67 0.55 5.31
CA GLN A 203 14.55 -0.62 5.37
C GLN A 203 15.55 -0.62 4.20
N ALA A 204 15.08 -0.40 2.97
CA ALA A 204 15.93 -0.38 1.79
C ALA A 204 16.97 0.75 1.83
N LEU A 205 16.61 1.93 2.34
CA LEU A 205 17.54 3.04 2.54
C LEU A 205 18.61 2.72 3.60
N ALA A 206 18.23 2.08 4.71
CA ALA A 206 19.16 1.66 5.74
C ALA A 206 20.15 0.60 5.20
N GLU A 207 19.64 -0.39 4.46
CA GLU A 207 20.47 -1.40 3.80
C GLU A 207 21.42 -0.78 2.78
N LEU A 208 20.94 0.17 1.96
CA LEU A 208 21.77 0.87 0.98
C LEU A 208 22.92 1.62 1.67
N SER A 209 22.63 2.33 2.77
CA SER A 209 23.67 3.04 3.54
C SER A 209 24.77 2.11 4.05
N VAL A 210 24.42 0.88 4.48
CA VAL A 210 25.40 -0.12 4.93
C VAL A 210 26.22 -0.65 3.75
N VAL A 211 25.56 -0.93 2.63
CA VAL A 211 26.22 -1.39 1.41
C VAL A 211 27.17 -0.32 0.88
N ASP A 212 26.79 0.95 0.88
CA ASP A 212 27.64 2.06 0.39
C ASP A 212 28.90 2.25 1.25
N GLU A 213 28.80 2.13 2.57
CA GLU A 213 29.98 2.13 3.45
C GLU A 213 30.86 0.90 3.22
N THR A 214 30.25 -0.26 2.95
CA THR A 214 30.99 -1.48 2.60
C THR A 214 31.71 -1.34 1.25
N ILE A 215 31.07 -0.72 0.25
CA ILE A 215 31.66 -0.41 -1.05
C ILE A 215 32.84 0.54 -0.87
N ARG A 216 32.72 1.59 -0.05
CA ARG A 216 33.84 2.51 0.22
C ARG A 216 35.04 1.77 0.81
N GLY A 217 34.80 0.95 1.83
CA GLY A 217 35.84 0.13 2.44
C GLY A 217 36.47 -0.89 1.47
N ALA A 218 35.65 -1.58 0.67
CA ALA A 218 36.12 -2.53 -0.33
C ALA A 218 36.92 -1.84 -1.46
N THR A 219 36.51 -0.65 -1.87
CA THR A 219 37.23 0.18 -2.86
C THR A 219 38.61 0.57 -2.34
N ASP A 220 38.70 0.99 -1.07
CA ASP A 220 39.97 1.31 -0.43
C ASP A 220 40.89 0.07 -0.33
N LYS A 221 40.34 -1.11 -0.01
CA LYS A 221 41.11 -2.36 0.01
C LYS A 221 41.65 -2.73 -1.37
N VAL A 222 40.82 -2.63 -2.41
CA VAL A 222 41.25 -2.84 -3.81
C VAL A 222 42.36 -1.85 -4.16
N ALA A 223 42.23 -0.56 -3.82
CA ALA A 223 43.26 0.44 -4.09
C ALA A 223 44.59 0.15 -3.35
N ARG A 224 44.53 -0.43 -2.14
CA ARG A 224 45.71 -0.81 -1.34
C ARG A 224 46.41 -2.10 -1.80
N THR A 225 45.84 -2.84 -2.75
CA THR A 225 46.54 -3.96 -3.40
C THR A 225 47.67 -3.50 -4.33
N ASP A 226 47.65 -2.24 -4.74
CA ASP A 226 48.75 -1.58 -5.45
C ASP A 226 49.72 -0.93 -4.44
N ILE A 227 50.91 -1.51 -4.27
CA ILE A 227 51.97 -0.96 -3.40
C ILE A 227 52.76 0.09 -4.18
N ARG A 228 52.73 1.34 -3.71
CA ARG A 228 53.40 2.49 -4.35
C ARG A 228 54.57 3.04 -3.53
N SER A 229 55.48 3.75 -4.19
CA SER A 229 56.61 4.44 -3.55
C SER A 229 56.11 5.62 -2.68
N PRO A 230 56.61 5.80 -1.45
CA PRO A 230 56.22 6.90 -0.56
C PRO A 230 56.71 8.29 -1.02
#